data_AF-B4J7E3-F1
#
_entry.id   AF-B4J7E3-F1
#
_cell.length_a   1.000
_cell.length_b   1.000
_cell.length_c   1.000
_cell.angle_alpha   90.00
_cell.angle_beta   90.00
_cell.angle_gamma   90.00
#
_symmetry.space_group_name_H-M   'P 1'
#
loop_
_entity.id
_entity.type
_entity.pdbx_description
1 polymer ?
#
loop_
_entity_poly.entity_id
_entity_poly.type
_entity_poly.pdbx_seq_one_letter_code
_entity_poly.pdbx_strand_id
1 'polypeptide(L)'
;MLYERFAEVGFDDAEDPEDQLEACITDHKRLLELFQTVETFISVSMLIQFAVTGVNVCISVAGVIFLFNDPMTKAYYFFYAAGIILELFPICYYGTDIQICFGNLHYAAFRCNWIKQNRSFKKKLMLFVERSLKGSTPMAGGMLRIHIDTFFSTLKFAYSMFTILIQMRK
;
A
#
# COMPACT_ATOMS: atom_id res chain seq x y z
N MET A 1 -12.85 -13.19 7.10
CA MET A 1 -11.47 -12.80 6.66
C MET A 1 -10.41 -13.45 7.56
N LEU A 2 -9.14 -13.54 7.14
CA LEU A 2 -8.06 -14.24 7.87
C LEU A 2 -7.89 -13.77 9.33
N TYR A 3 -8.20 -12.50 9.62
CA TYR A 3 -8.19 -11.94 10.99
C TYR A 3 -9.35 -12.43 11.87
N GLU A 4 -10.53 -12.71 11.31
CA GLU A 4 -11.68 -13.26 12.06
C GLU A 4 -11.41 -14.70 12.44
N ARG A 5 -10.85 -15.48 11.49
CA ARG A 5 -10.40 -16.86 11.77
C ARG A 5 -9.35 -16.90 12.87
N PHE A 6 -8.38 -15.97 12.87
CA PHE A 6 -7.38 -15.84 13.94
C PHE A 6 -7.98 -15.52 15.31
N ALA A 7 -9.09 -14.76 15.36
CA ALA A 7 -9.78 -14.41 16.60
C ALA A 7 -10.62 -15.57 17.16
N GLU A 8 -11.10 -16.47 16.30
CA GLU A 8 -11.87 -17.67 16.67
C GLU A 8 -11.00 -18.87 17.07
N VAL A 9 -9.68 -18.83 16.82
CA VAL A 9 -8.75 -19.90 17.21
C VAL A 9 -8.83 -20.16 18.73
N GLY A 10 -9.19 -21.39 19.08
CA GLY A 10 -9.28 -21.86 20.47
C GLY A 10 -10.62 -21.60 21.17
N PHE A 11 -11.69 -21.29 20.43
CA PHE A 11 -13.07 -21.24 20.92
C PHE A 11 -13.90 -22.49 20.55
N ASP A 12 -13.49 -23.25 19.53
CA ASP A 12 -14.12 -24.50 19.15
C ASP A 12 -13.40 -25.69 19.79
N ASP A 13 -14.14 -26.57 20.46
CA ASP A 13 -13.62 -27.71 21.25
C ASP A 13 -13.42 -28.97 20.39
N ALA A 14 -13.78 -28.90 19.10
CA ALA A 14 -13.81 -30.02 18.16
C ALA A 14 -12.50 -30.25 17.38
N GLU A 15 -11.59 -29.27 17.34
CA GLU A 15 -10.33 -29.33 16.59
C GLU A 15 -9.14 -28.94 17.46
N ASP A 16 -7.96 -29.52 17.17
CA ASP A 16 -6.74 -29.20 17.93
C ASP A 16 -6.36 -27.72 17.68
N PRO A 17 -6.34 -26.88 18.72
CA PRO A 17 -6.04 -25.46 18.59
C PRO A 17 -4.61 -25.20 18.08
N GLU A 18 -3.68 -26.16 18.25
CA GLU A 18 -2.33 -26.04 17.68
C GLU A 18 -2.33 -26.18 16.16
N ASP A 19 -3.13 -27.08 15.59
CA ASP A 19 -3.24 -27.27 14.13
C ASP A 19 -3.91 -26.08 13.45
N GLN A 20 -4.95 -25.51 14.08
CA GLN A 20 -5.60 -24.29 13.57
C GLN A 20 -4.65 -23.09 13.56
N LEU A 21 -3.84 -22.93 14.62
CA LEU A 21 -2.83 -21.89 14.68
C LEU A 21 -1.76 -22.11 13.61
N GLU A 22 -1.30 -23.34 13.41
CA GLU A 22 -0.27 -23.67 12.43
C GLU A 22 -0.74 -23.44 10.99
N ALA A 23 -2.00 -23.78 10.69
CA ALA A 23 -2.64 -23.47 9.41
C ALA A 23 -2.71 -21.95 9.18
N CYS A 24 -3.15 -21.18 10.17
CA CYS A 24 -3.23 -19.72 10.09
C CYS A 24 -1.85 -19.06 9.92
N ILE A 25 -0.82 -19.56 10.60
CA ILE A 25 0.57 -19.10 10.44
C ILE A 25 1.08 -19.42 9.02
N THR A 26 0.77 -20.61 8.51
CA THR A 26 1.18 -21.04 7.17
C THR A 26 0.52 -20.19 6.08
N ASP A 27 -0.77 -19.91 6.21
CA ASP A 27 -1.49 -19.04 5.29
C ASP A 27 -0.94 -17.61 5.34
N HIS A 28 -0.66 -17.08 6.52
CA HIS A 28 -0.02 -15.77 6.65
C HIS A 28 1.35 -15.72 5.96
N LYS A 29 2.17 -16.76 6.13
CA LYS A 29 3.49 -16.85 5.50
C LYS A 29 3.38 -16.87 3.98
N ARG A 30 2.46 -17.66 3.42
CA ARG A 30 2.18 -17.69 1.98
C ARG A 30 1.71 -16.34 1.45
N LEU A 31 0.84 -15.67 2.19
CA LEU A 31 0.36 -14.34 1.83
C LEU A 31 1.53 -13.34 1.79
N LEU A 32 2.40 -13.37 2.80
CA LEU A 32 3.59 -12.51 2.87
C LEU A 32 4.56 -12.78 1.72
N GLU A 33 4.84 -14.04 1.39
CA GLU A 33 5.70 -14.42 0.26
C GLU A 33 5.12 -13.93 -1.08
N LEU A 34 3.80 -14.07 -1.26
CA LEU A 34 3.11 -13.57 -2.45
C LEU A 34 3.18 -12.04 -2.53
N PHE A 35 2.95 -11.36 -1.41
CA PHE A 35 3.08 -9.90 -1.33
C PHE A 35 4.49 -9.43 -1.62
N GLN A 36 5.53 -10.06 -1.07
CA GLN A 36 6.92 -9.70 -1.35
C GLN A 36 7.29 -9.90 -2.83
N THR A 37 6.78 -10.97 -3.45
CA THR A 37 6.98 -11.24 -4.87
C THR A 37 6.31 -10.17 -5.75
N VAL A 38 5.05 -9.85 -5.44
CA VAL A 38 4.28 -8.80 -6.12
C VAL A 38 4.90 -7.43 -5.89
N GLU A 39 5.30 -7.12 -4.67
CA GLU A 39 5.97 -5.88 -4.30
C GLU A 39 7.26 -5.71 -5.10
N THR A 40 8.10 -6.74 -5.19
CA THR A 40 9.36 -6.68 -5.96
C THR A 40 9.10 -6.40 -7.44
N PHE A 41 8.07 -7.01 -8.01
CA PHE A 41 7.70 -6.81 -9.41
C PHE A 41 7.10 -5.41 -9.67
N ILE A 42 6.16 -4.99 -8.82
CA ILE A 42 5.45 -3.71 -8.94
C ILE A 42 6.36 -2.53 -8.57
N SER A 43 7.31 -2.72 -7.67
CA SER A 43 8.28 -1.73 -7.20
C SER A 43 9.01 -1.03 -8.36
N VAL A 44 9.55 -1.81 -9.32
CA VAL A 44 10.24 -1.26 -10.50
C VAL A 44 9.25 -0.56 -11.44
N SER A 45 8.08 -1.16 -11.66
CA SER A 45 7.03 -0.58 -12.50
C SER A 45 6.55 0.76 -11.95
N MET A 46 6.36 0.88 -10.64
CA MET A 46 5.97 2.12 -9.98
C MET A 46 7.04 3.20 -10.07
N LEU A 47 8.33 2.86 -9.92
CA LEU A 47 9.40 3.85 -10.10
C LEU A 47 9.36 4.46 -11.50
N ILE A 48 9.20 3.62 -12.53
CA ILE A 48 9.06 4.08 -13.92
C ILE A 48 7.80 4.94 -14.05
N GLN A 49 6.69 4.50 -13.48
CA GLN A 49 5.41 5.22 -13.55
C GLN A 49 5.49 6.60 -12.87
N PHE A 50 6.15 6.73 -11.72
CA PHE A 50 6.39 8.02 -11.08
C PHE A 50 7.27 8.93 -11.94
N ALA A 51 8.34 8.40 -12.55
CA ALA A 51 9.20 9.17 -13.44
C ALA A 51 8.44 9.67 -14.68
N VAL A 52 7.70 8.78 -15.35
CA VAL A 52 6.86 9.12 -16.52
C VAL A 52 5.78 10.13 -16.15
N THR A 53 5.12 9.96 -15.01
CA THR A 53 4.11 10.89 -14.52
C THR A 53 4.70 12.27 -14.25
N GLY A 54 5.88 12.34 -13.62
CA GLY A 54 6.57 13.60 -13.38
C GLY A 54 6.90 14.34 -14.68
N VAL A 55 7.45 13.64 -15.67
CA VAL A 55 7.74 14.20 -17.01
C VAL A 55 6.45 14.66 -17.71
N ASN A 56 5.40 13.83 -17.69
CA ASN A 56 4.11 14.16 -18.30
C ASN A 56 3.45 15.38 -17.65
N VAL A 57 3.52 15.53 -16.34
CA VAL A 57 3.01 16.71 -15.63
C VAL A 57 3.80 17.95 -16.05
N CYS A 58 5.13 17.88 -16.11
CA CYS A 58 5.97 18.99 -16.57
C CYS A 58 5.62 19.43 -18.01
N ILE A 59 5.45 18.46 -18.92
CA ILE A 59 5.08 18.74 -20.33
C ILE A 59 3.67 19.31 -20.41
N SER A 60 2.70 18.76 -19.67
CA SER A 60 1.31 19.23 -19.66
C SER A 60 1.21 20.68 -19.18
N VAL A 61 1.93 20.99 -18.10
CA VAL A 61 2.01 22.33 -17.53
C VAL A 61 2.66 23.31 -18.52
N ALA A 62 3.82 22.96 -19.08
CA ALA A 62 4.49 23.81 -20.08
C ALA A 62 3.62 24.03 -21.33
N GLY A 63 2.92 22.99 -21.80
CA GLY A 63 2.01 23.05 -22.93
C GLY A 63 0.84 24.00 -22.70
N VAL A 64 0.15 23.88 -21.57
CA VAL A 64 -1.02 24.73 -21.23
C VAL A 64 -0.65 26.22 -21.12
N ILE A 65 0.59 26.53 -20.76
CA ILE A 65 1.05 27.91 -20.53
C ILE A 65 1.60 28.55 -21.81
N PHE A 66 2.47 27.83 -22.54
CA PHE A 66 3.24 28.41 -23.64
C PHE A 66 2.68 28.08 -25.03
N LEU A 67 2.05 26.91 -25.21
CA LEU A 67 1.77 26.35 -26.54
C LEU A 67 0.28 26.36 -26.90
N PHE A 68 -0.62 26.21 -25.93
CA PHE A 68 -2.04 25.99 -26.23
C PHE A 68 -2.90 27.21 -25.87
N ASN A 69 -3.38 27.92 -26.90
CA ASN A 69 -4.44 28.91 -26.72
C ASN A 69 -5.84 28.29 -26.82
N ASP A 70 -5.99 27.22 -27.60
CA ASP A 70 -7.28 26.57 -27.83
C ASP A 70 -7.88 25.88 -26.58
N PRO A 71 -9.18 26.08 -26.31
CA PRO A 71 -9.85 25.49 -25.15
C PRO A 71 -9.95 23.97 -25.22
N MET A 72 -10.03 23.39 -26.43
CA MET A 72 -10.13 21.94 -26.63
C MET A 72 -8.85 21.21 -26.21
N THR A 73 -7.69 21.76 -26.57
CA THR A 73 -6.38 21.19 -26.19
C THR A 73 -6.13 21.28 -24.69
N LYS A 74 -6.55 22.38 -24.05
CA LYS A 74 -6.50 22.51 -22.58
C LYS A 74 -7.34 21.45 -21.87
N ALA A 75 -8.56 21.20 -22.37
CA ALA A 75 -9.43 20.16 -21.83
C ALA A 75 -8.79 18.77 -21.97
N TYR A 76 -8.18 18.46 -23.12
CA TYR A 76 -7.48 17.20 -23.32
C TYR A 76 -6.37 16.94 -22.28
N TYR A 77 -5.47 17.90 -22.08
CA TYR A 77 -4.40 17.76 -21.08
C TYR A 77 -4.92 17.68 -19.65
N PHE A 78 -6.03 18.34 -19.33
CA PHE A 78 -6.68 18.23 -18.03
C PHE A 78 -7.22 16.81 -17.79
N PHE A 79 -7.97 16.25 -18.75
CA PHE A 79 -8.47 14.88 -18.64
C PHE A 79 -7.35 13.84 -18.62
N TYR A 80 -6.27 14.07 -19.38
CA TYR A 80 -5.09 13.21 -19.37
C TYR A 80 -4.40 13.18 -18.00
N ALA A 81 -4.17 14.35 -17.40
CA ALA A 81 -3.59 14.45 -16.07
C ALA A 81 -4.51 13.81 -15.00
N ALA A 82 -5.83 14.04 -15.10
CA ALA A 82 -6.81 13.42 -14.20
C ALA A 82 -6.81 11.88 -14.33
N GLY A 83 -6.66 11.35 -15.55
CA GLY A 83 -6.57 9.91 -15.80
C GLY A 83 -5.35 9.27 -15.12
N ILE A 84 -4.18 9.89 -15.25
CA ILE A 84 -2.96 9.38 -14.61
C ILE A 84 -3.08 9.41 -13.08
N ILE A 85 -3.65 10.48 -12.52
CA ILE A 85 -3.88 10.59 -11.08
C ILE A 85 -4.84 9.49 -10.60
N LEU A 86 -5.90 9.23 -11.36
CA LEU A 86 -6.88 8.18 -11.06
C LEU A 86 -6.27 6.77 -11.14
N GLU A 87 -5.29 6.55 -12.01
CA GLU A 87 -4.56 5.29 -12.11
C GLU A 87 -3.61 5.06 -10.91
N LEU A 88 -2.91 6.11 -10.45
CA LEU A 88 -2.01 6.00 -9.30
C LEU A 88 -2.76 5.80 -7.96
N PHE A 89 -3.95 6.36 -7.82
CA PHE A 89 -4.74 6.32 -6.59
C PHE A 89 -4.98 4.89 -6.05
N PRO A 90 -5.56 3.94 -6.80
CA PRO A 90 -5.82 2.59 -6.29
C PRO A 90 -4.52 1.87 -5.92
N ILE A 91 -3.45 2.06 -6.69
CA ILE A 91 -2.16 1.42 -6.43
C ILE A 91 -1.59 1.88 -5.08
N CYS A 92 -1.56 3.19 -4.84
CA CYS A 92 -1.11 3.74 -3.56
C CYS A 92 -2.04 3.39 -2.39
N TYR A 93 -3.35 3.33 -2.65
CA TYR A 93 -4.37 2.95 -1.67
C TYR A 93 -4.18 1.50 -1.21
N TYR A 94 -4.14 0.55 -2.15
CA TYR A 94 -3.94 -0.87 -1.83
C TYR A 94 -2.60 -1.10 -1.14
N GLY A 95 -1.51 -0.45 -1.60
CA GLY A 95 -0.21 -0.54 -0.91
C GLY A 95 -0.27 -0.12 0.56
N THR A 96 -1.02 0.94 0.86
CA THR A 96 -1.22 1.44 2.23
C THR A 96 -2.14 0.51 3.03
N ASP A 97 -3.24 0.05 2.44
CA ASP A 97 -4.20 -0.85 3.09
C ASP A 97 -3.56 -2.18 3.49
N ILE A 98 -2.74 -2.75 2.61
CA ILE A 98 -1.96 -3.97 2.87
C ILE A 98 -1.02 -3.75 4.05
N GLN A 99 -0.30 -2.62 4.08
CA GLN A 99 0.61 -2.29 5.19
C GLN A 99 -0.14 -2.18 6.53
N ILE A 100 -1.31 -1.54 6.54
CA ILE A 100 -2.16 -1.42 7.73
C ILE A 100 -2.70 -2.79 8.16
N CYS A 101 -3.11 -3.63 7.21
CA CYS A 101 -3.61 -4.98 7.46
C CYS A 101 -2.54 -5.87 8.11
N PHE A 102 -1.30 -5.84 7.59
CA PHE A 102 -0.16 -6.52 8.19
C PHE A 102 0.16 -5.96 9.60
N GLY A 103 0.00 -4.65 9.78
CA GLY A 103 0.02 -4.02 11.10
C GLY A 103 -1.04 -4.61 12.02
N ASN A 104 -2.32 -4.65 11.65
CA ASN A 104 -3.36 -5.10 12.57
C ASN A 104 -3.32 -6.60 12.91
N LEU A 105 -2.58 -7.41 12.16
CA LEU A 105 -2.48 -8.85 12.38
C LEU A 105 -1.83 -9.23 13.72
N HIS A 106 -0.83 -8.47 14.19
CA HIS A 106 -0.24 -8.73 15.50
C HIS A 106 -1.28 -8.54 16.62
N TYR A 107 -2.16 -7.56 16.49
CA TYR A 107 -3.23 -7.30 17.46
C TYR A 107 -4.30 -8.41 17.42
N ALA A 108 -4.64 -8.91 16.24
CA ALA A 108 -5.54 -10.06 16.09
C ALA A 108 -4.95 -11.33 16.73
N ALA A 109 -3.63 -11.56 16.60
CA ALA A 109 -2.95 -12.66 17.26
C ALA A 109 -3.01 -12.59 18.79
N PHE A 110 -3.12 -11.41 19.39
CA PHE A 110 -3.32 -11.25 20.85
C PHE A 110 -4.77 -11.50 21.30
N ARG A 111 -5.74 -11.43 20.38
CA ARG A 111 -7.18 -11.60 20.66
C ARG A 111 -7.63 -13.06 20.72
N CYS A 112 -6.79 -14.01 20.28
CA CYS A 112 -7.10 -15.44 20.38
C CYS A 112 -7.12 -15.91 21.85
N ASN A 113 -7.73 -17.06 22.12
CA ASN A 113 -7.85 -17.61 23.48
C ASN A 113 -6.54 -18.22 24.03
N TRP A 114 -5.39 -17.54 23.82
CA TRP A 114 -4.06 -18.05 24.13
C TRP A 114 -3.80 -18.32 25.61
N ILE A 115 -4.56 -17.70 26.53
CA ILE A 115 -4.37 -17.83 27.98
C ILE A 115 -4.63 -19.27 28.45
N LYS A 116 -5.69 -19.90 27.91
CA LYS A 116 -6.09 -21.28 28.26
C LYS A 116 -5.28 -22.37 27.54
N GLN A 117 -4.39 -21.99 26.61
CA GLN A 117 -3.68 -22.93 25.74
C GLN A 117 -2.33 -23.39 26.31
N ASN A 118 -1.83 -24.48 25.71
CA ASN A 118 -0.59 -25.16 26.08
C ASN A 118 0.67 -24.28 25.91
N ARG A 119 1.75 -24.68 26.58
CA ARG A 119 3.04 -23.94 26.56
C ARG A 119 3.69 -23.94 25.16
N SER A 120 3.45 -24.99 24.36
CA SER A 120 3.85 -25.10 22.96
C SER A 120 3.15 -24.03 22.09
N PHE A 121 1.82 -24.00 22.12
CA PHE A 121 1.00 -22.95 21.49
C PHE A 121 1.48 -21.52 21.83
N LYS A 122 1.69 -21.22 23.12
CA LYS A 122 2.14 -19.88 23.57
C LYS A 122 3.50 -19.48 22.98
N LYS A 123 4.45 -20.43 22.88
CA LYS A 123 5.75 -20.18 22.24
C LYS A 123 5.62 -19.91 20.74
N LYS A 124 4.84 -20.71 20.02
CA LYS A 124 4.59 -20.53 18.57
C LYS A 124 3.94 -19.17 18.30
N LEU A 125 2.94 -18.80 19.09
CA LEU A 125 2.25 -17.51 19.00
C LEU A 125 3.20 -16.32 19.28
N MET A 126 4.04 -16.41 20.31
CA MET A 126 4.99 -15.35 20.65
C MET A 126 6.03 -15.14 19.53
N LEU A 127 6.56 -16.23 18.97
CA LEU A 127 7.45 -16.20 17.79
C LEU A 127 6.77 -15.57 16.57
N PHE A 128 5.50 -15.90 16.34
CA PHE A 128 4.71 -15.32 15.25
C PHE A 128 4.51 -13.81 15.44
N VAL A 129 4.12 -13.38 16.64
CA VAL A 129 3.92 -11.96 16.97
C VAL A 129 5.22 -11.19 16.77
N GLU A 130 6.34 -11.68 17.30
CA GLU A 130 7.65 -11.02 17.16
C GLU A 130 8.10 -10.93 15.70
N ARG A 131 7.84 -11.96 14.89
CA ARG A 131 8.07 -11.96 13.43
C ARG A 131 7.18 -10.94 12.72
N SER A 132 5.90 -10.87 13.07
CA SER A 132 4.92 -9.95 12.46
C SER A 132 5.20 -8.48 12.81
N LEU A 133 5.70 -8.21 14.02
CA LEU A 133 6.13 -6.87 14.45
C LEU A 133 7.35 -6.37 13.68
N LYS A 134 8.16 -7.28 13.12
CA LYS A 134 9.36 -6.92 12.35
C LYS A 134 9.04 -6.36 10.95
N GLY A 135 7.75 -6.21 10.62
CA GLY A 135 7.20 -5.29 9.62
C GLY A 135 7.97 -5.17 8.30
N SER A 136 7.49 -5.88 7.27
CA SER A 136 7.85 -5.60 5.88
C SER A 136 7.24 -4.25 5.50
N THR A 137 7.97 -3.15 5.70
CA THR A 137 7.56 -1.84 5.15
C THR A 137 7.64 -1.93 3.65
N PRO A 138 6.51 -1.84 2.91
CA PRO A 138 6.57 -1.92 1.46
C PRO A 138 7.35 -0.72 0.92
N MET A 139 8.48 -1.00 0.27
CA MET A 139 9.37 0.01 -0.30
C MET A 139 9.44 -0.18 -1.82
N ALA A 140 8.91 0.78 -2.58
CA ALA A 140 9.23 0.87 -4.00
C ALA A 140 10.72 1.20 -4.18
N GLY A 141 11.43 0.24 -4.77
CA GLY A 141 12.83 0.30 -5.19
C GLY A 141 13.83 0.54 -4.07
N GLY A 142 13.45 0.31 -2.81
CA GLY A 142 14.28 0.65 -1.65
C GLY A 142 14.47 2.17 -1.42
N MET A 143 13.75 3.03 -2.14
CA MET A 143 13.92 4.49 -2.08
C MET A 143 12.62 5.25 -1.80
N LEU A 144 11.46 4.75 -2.24
CA LEU A 144 10.17 5.43 -2.07
C LEU A 144 9.18 4.53 -1.34
N ARG A 145 8.66 4.98 -0.20
CA ARG A 145 7.54 4.32 0.46
C ARG A 145 6.31 4.45 -0.45
N ILE A 146 5.74 3.31 -0.84
CA ILE A 146 4.45 3.25 -1.54
C ILE A 146 3.40 3.60 -0.50
N HIS A 147 3.19 4.90 -0.30
CA HIS A 147 2.28 5.42 0.71
C HIS A 147 1.40 6.48 0.09
N ILE A 148 0.15 6.53 0.53
CA ILE A 148 -0.81 7.55 0.11
C ILE A 148 -0.28 8.98 0.39
N ASP A 149 0.58 9.13 1.40
CA ASP A 149 1.24 10.40 1.74
C ASP A 149 2.16 10.90 0.63
N THR A 150 2.92 10.01 -0.02
CA THR A 150 3.81 10.35 -1.14
C THR A 150 2.97 10.86 -2.31
N PHE A 151 1.84 10.20 -2.60
CA PHE A 151 0.90 10.64 -3.62
C PHE A 151 0.30 12.02 -3.33
N PHE A 152 -0.17 12.27 -2.09
CA PHE A 152 -0.68 13.57 -1.69
C PHE A 152 0.39 14.68 -1.76
N SER A 153 1.64 14.34 -1.44
CA SER A 153 2.78 15.26 -1.55
C SER A 153 3.04 15.65 -3.01
N THR A 154 3.02 14.67 -3.93
CA THR A 154 3.16 14.91 -5.37
C THR A 154 2.00 15.75 -5.92
N LEU A 155 0.76 15.48 -5.50
CA LEU A 155 -0.40 16.28 -5.90
C LEU A 155 -0.32 17.73 -5.43
N LYS A 156 0.08 17.96 -4.16
CA LYS A 156 0.29 19.31 -3.62
C LYS A 156 1.38 20.05 -4.39
N PHE A 157 2.47 19.38 -4.74
CA PHE A 157 3.54 19.96 -5.54
C PHE A 157 3.04 20.36 -6.94
N ALA A 158 2.31 19.47 -7.62
CA ALA A 158 1.73 19.75 -8.94
C ALA A 158 0.75 20.95 -8.90
N TYR A 159 -0.13 21.00 -7.89
CA TYR A 159 -1.07 22.11 -7.70
C TYR A 159 -0.35 23.44 -7.39
N SER A 160 0.70 23.40 -6.57
CA SER A 160 1.52 24.57 -6.25
C SER A 160 2.19 25.12 -7.51
N MET A 161 2.80 24.24 -8.33
CA MET A 161 3.41 24.63 -9.61
C MET A 161 2.39 25.23 -10.57
N PHE A 162 1.21 24.62 -10.70
CA PHE A 162 0.11 25.15 -11.51
C PHE A 162 -0.31 26.55 -11.05
N THR A 163 -0.45 26.75 -9.73
CA THR A 163 -0.87 28.03 -9.16
C THR A 163 0.18 29.12 -9.39
N ILE A 164 1.47 28.82 -9.17
CA ILE A 164 2.59 29.75 -9.43
C ILE A 164 2.57 30.18 -10.89
N LEU A 165 2.37 29.25 -11.81
CA LEU A 165 2.43 29.55 -13.23
C LEU A 165 1.23 30.35 -13.73
N ILE A 166 0.04 30.17 -13.13
CA ILE A 166 -1.10 31.06 -13.35
C ILE A 166 -0.76 32.49 -12.88
N GLN A 167 -0.08 32.64 -11.75
CA GLN A 167 0.34 33.95 -11.26
C GLN A 167 1.39 34.61 -12.16
N MET A 168 2.32 33.85 -12.73
CA MET A 168 3.34 34.38 -13.66
C MET A 168 2.79 34.82 -15.03
N ARG A 169 1.61 34.32 -15.43
CA ARG A 169 0.94 34.75 -16.68
C ARG A 169 0.16 36.06 -16.51
N LYS A 170 -0.01 36.54 -15.28
CA LYS A 170 -0.74 37.77 -14.96
C LYS A 170 0.19 38.98 -15.04
#